data_AF-A0A1Y1MRB1-F1
#
_entry.id   AF-A0A1Y1MRB1-F1
#
_cell.length_a   1.000
_cell.length_b   1.000
_cell.length_c   1.000
_cell.angle_alpha   90.00
_cell.angle_beta   90.00
_cell.angle_gamma   90.00
#
_symmetry.space_group_name_H-M   'P 1'
#
loop_
_entity.id
_entity.type
_entity.pdbx_description
1 polymer ?
#
loop_
_entity_poly.entity_id
_entity_poly.type
_entity_poly.pdbx_seq_one_letter_code
_entity_poly.pdbx_strand_id
1 'polypeptide(L)'
;MASKILNNMDLKIDPCTDFYSFTCGNFMKNTPVPADEYIVSSFQDAQKQVLLQLRNLLEERSTSKELLPFKLVKNFYKSCMNTTAIEADGLKTIKIILSSLNGWPVIEGDEWYYAKFDWKQAMYTLRNIGFSANYLIKLDVIIDLQNSSLRVISVIKPISRFEFRSANFS
;
A
#
# COMPACT_ATOMS: atom_id res chain seq x y z
N MET A 1 16.90 -25.03 -10.28
CA MET A 1 16.82 -24.82 -8.82
C MET A 1 18.19 -24.90 -8.15
N ALA A 2 18.95 -26.00 -8.32
CA ALA A 2 20.29 -26.16 -7.73
C ALA A 2 21.30 -25.05 -8.08
N SER A 3 21.35 -24.59 -9.33
CA SER A 3 22.26 -23.51 -9.74
C SER A 3 21.99 -22.18 -9.02
N LYS A 4 20.73 -21.82 -8.74
CA LYS A 4 20.40 -20.58 -8.03
C LYS A 4 20.86 -20.62 -6.56
N ILE A 5 20.78 -21.79 -5.93
CA ILE A 5 21.28 -22.01 -4.57
C ILE A 5 22.80 -21.85 -4.54
N LEU A 6 23.51 -22.57 -5.42
CA LEU A 6 24.96 -22.51 -5.50
C LEU A 6 25.50 -21.09 -5.78
N ASN A 7 24.81 -20.32 -6.62
CA ASN A 7 25.21 -18.95 -6.94
C ASN A 7 25.04 -17.98 -5.75
N ASN A 8 24.12 -18.25 -4.83
CA ASN A 8 23.85 -17.40 -3.67
C ASN A 8 24.78 -17.72 -2.48
N MET A 9 25.30 -18.94 -2.41
CA MET A 9 26.17 -19.42 -1.34
C MET A 9 27.58 -18.84 -1.45
N ASP A 10 28.17 -18.47 -0.31
CA ASP A 10 29.60 -18.18 -0.17
C ASP A 10 30.32 -19.35 0.51
N LEU A 11 30.88 -20.25 -0.31
CA LEU A 11 31.54 -21.47 0.15
C LEU A 11 32.84 -21.23 0.94
N LYS A 12 33.28 -19.98 1.09
CA LYS A 12 34.45 -19.63 1.90
C LYS A 12 34.13 -19.49 3.38
N ILE A 13 32.84 -19.37 3.74
CA ILE A 13 32.38 -19.24 5.12
C ILE A 13 32.10 -20.63 5.69
N ASP A 14 32.50 -20.89 6.92
CA ASP A 14 32.13 -22.13 7.61
C ASP A 14 30.65 -22.07 8.04
N PRO A 15 29.78 -22.96 7.52
CA PRO A 15 28.36 -22.99 7.86
C PRO A 15 28.08 -23.20 9.36
N CYS A 16 29.00 -23.81 10.11
CA CYS A 16 28.85 -24.02 11.56
C CYS A 16 29.04 -22.73 12.37
N THR A 17 29.65 -21.70 11.77
CA THR A 17 29.97 -20.43 12.44
C THR A 17 29.01 -19.31 12.01
N ASP A 18 28.70 -19.21 10.72
CA ASP A 18 27.73 -18.25 10.18
C ASP A 18 27.00 -18.85 8.97
N PHE A 19 25.92 -19.57 9.26
CA PHE A 19 25.10 -20.20 8.24
C PHE A 19 24.44 -19.18 7.29
N TYR A 20 24.15 -17.97 7.76
CA TYR A 20 23.51 -16.95 6.94
C TYR A 20 24.47 -16.43 5.87
N SER A 21 25.71 -16.07 6.25
CA SER A 21 26.72 -15.64 5.29
C SER A 21 27.14 -16.78 4.35
N PHE A 22 27.20 -18.02 4.83
CA PHE A 22 27.44 -19.19 3.98
C PHE A 22 26.35 -19.38 2.91
N THR A 23 25.07 -19.21 3.26
CA THR A 23 23.96 -19.48 2.33
C THR A 23 23.58 -18.29 1.44
N CYS A 24 23.79 -17.06 1.91
CA CYS A 24 23.34 -15.82 1.25
C CYS A 24 24.48 -14.84 0.91
N GLY A 25 25.72 -15.13 1.30
CA GLY A 25 26.83 -14.17 1.22
C GLY A 25 27.08 -13.63 -0.19
N ASN A 26 26.98 -14.48 -1.22
CA ASN A 26 27.12 -14.04 -2.60
C ASN A 26 25.89 -13.31 -3.12
N PHE A 27 24.69 -13.66 -2.66
CA PHE A 27 23.47 -12.91 -2.98
C PHE A 27 23.58 -11.46 -2.49
N MET A 28 24.01 -11.24 -1.25
CA MET A 28 24.18 -9.90 -0.68
C MET A 28 25.24 -9.07 -1.43
N LYS A 29 26.35 -9.70 -1.83
CA LYS A 29 27.41 -9.03 -2.60
C LYS A 29 26.95 -8.60 -4.00
N ASN A 30 26.15 -9.43 -4.65
CA ASN A 30 25.74 -9.24 -6.05
C ASN A 30 24.40 -8.52 -6.21
N THR A 31 23.64 -8.36 -5.12
CA THR A 31 22.30 -7.77 -5.14
C THR A 31 22.24 -6.56 -4.22
N PRO A 32 22.87 -5.43 -4.61
CA PRO A 32 22.75 -4.19 -3.84
C PRO A 32 21.30 -3.72 -3.88
N VAL A 33 20.84 -3.11 -2.79
CA VAL A 33 19.51 -2.53 -2.69
C VAL A 33 19.40 -1.36 -3.68
N PRO A 34 18.48 -1.39 -4.67
CA PRO A 34 18.22 -0.28 -5.57
C PRO A 34 17.82 1.00 -4.81
N ALA A 35 18.05 2.16 -5.40
CA ALA A 35 17.75 3.45 -4.76
C ALA A 35 16.25 3.66 -4.46
N ASP A 36 15.38 2.97 -5.18
CA ASP A 36 13.92 2.99 -5.03
C ASP A 36 13.37 1.90 -4.09
N GLU A 37 14.24 1.05 -3.53
CA GLU A 37 13.85 -0.02 -2.61
C GLU A 37 14.54 0.14 -1.24
N TYR A 38 13.89 -0.36 -0.18
CA TYR A 38 14.45 -0.34 1.18
C TYR A 38 15.10 -1.67 1.58
N ILE A 39 14.71 -2.76 0.93
CA ILE A 39 15.12 -4.14 1.21
C ILE A 39 15.23 -4.84 -0.13
N VAL A 40 16.14 -5.80 -0.27
CA VAL A 40 16.09 -6.77 -1.37
C VAL A 40 16.15 -8.18 -0.80
N SER A 41 15.29 -9.05 -1.32
CA SER A 41 15.18 -10.44 -0.90
C SER A 41 14.69 -11.31 -2.04
N SER A 42 14.92 -12.62 -1.93
CA SER A 42 14.38 -13.61 -2.86
C SER A 42 12.84 -13.59 -2.92
N PHE A 43 12.17 -13.16 -1.83
CA PHE A 43 10.72 -12.98 -1.81
C PHE A 43 10.27 -11.78 -2.64
N GLN A 44 11.00 -10.67 -2.61
CA GLN A 44 10.70 -9.50 -3.47
C GLN A 44 10.91 -9.84 -4.94
N ASP A 45 11.96 -10.58 -5.28
CA ASP A 45 12.17 -11.08 -6.64
C ASP A 45 10.97 -11.89 -7.13
N ALA A 46 10.50 -12.83 -6.31
CA ALA A 46 9.35 -13.66 -6.65
C ALA A 46 8.07 -12.82 -6.79
N GLN A 47 7.82 -11.89 -5.86
CA GLN A 47 6.68 -10.96 -5.95
C GLN A 47 6.73 -10.11 -7.21
N LYS A 48 7.91 -9.60 -7.59
CA LYS A 48 8.10 -8.82 -8.82
C LYS A 48 7.73 -9.63 -10.06
N GLN A 49 8.16 -10.90 -10.13
CA GLN A 49 7.78 -11.78 -11.24
C GLN A 49 6.26 -11.99 -11.32
N VAL A 50 5.60 -12.20 -10.18
CA VAL A 50 4.13 -12.30 -10.11
C VAL A 50 3.46 -11.01 -10.57
N LEU A 51 3.94 -9.85 -10.12
CA LEU A 51 3.40 -8.55 -10.51
C LEU A 51 3.58 -8.27 -12.01
N LEU A 52 4.70 -8.68 -12.61
CA LEU A 52 4.91 -8.58 -14.05
C LEU A 52 3.95 -9.47 -14.84
N GLN A 53 3.73 -10.70 -14.39
CA GLN A 53 2.74 -11.59 -15.00
C GLN A 53 1.33 -11.02 -14.87
N LEU A 54 0.95 -10.52 -13.69
CA LEU A 54 -0.33 -9.89 -13.45
C LEU A 54 -0.52 -8.66 -14.34
N ARG A 55 0.51 -7.81 -14.46
CA ARG A 55 0.50 -6.66 -15.35
C ARG A 55 0.20 -7.06 -16.79
N ASN A 56 0.88 -8.09 -17.31
CA ASN A 56 0.64 -8.58 -18.66
C ASN A 56 -0.84 -8.98 -18.85
N LEU A 57 -1.39 -9.75 -17.90
CA LEU A 57 -2.80 -10.17 -17.93
C LEU A 57 -3.78 -8.99 -17.88
N LEU A 58 -3.46 -7.92 -17.16
CA LEU A 58 -4.30 -6.73 -17.03
C LEU A 58 -4.23 -5.80 -18.25
N GLU A 59 -3.09 -5.78 -18.94
CA GLU A 59 -2.85 -4.97 -20.14
C GLU A 59 -3.38 -5.63 -21.42
N GLU A 60 -3.63 -6.94 -21.39
CA GLU A 60 -4.25 -7.66 -22.49
C GLU A 60 -5.58 -7.04 -22.95
N ARG A 61 -5.82 -7.09 -24.26
CA ARG A 61 -7.09 -6.64 -24.84
C ARG A 61 -8.23 -7.50 -24.30
N SER A 62 -9.26 -6.83 -23.77
CA SER A 62 -10.47 -7.51 -23.35
C SER A 62 -11.23 -8.06 -24.55
N THR A 63 -11.76 -9.27 -24.43
CA THR A 63 -12.56 -9.90 -25.50
C THR A 63 -14.04 -9.79 -25.19
N SER A 64 -14.89 -9.87 -26.23
CA SER A 64 -16.35 -9.83 -26.05
C SER A 64 -16.86 -10.95 -25.13
N LYS A 65 -16.22 -12.12 -25.16
CA LYS A 65 -16.56 -13.32 -24.36
C LYS A 65 -16.04 -13.29 -22.92
N GLU A 66 -15.25 -12.29 -22.53
CA GLU A 66 -14.67 -12.22 -21.19
C GLU A 66 -15.74 -11.92 -20.13
N LEU A 67 -15.67 -12.62 -18.99
CA LEU A 67 -16.59 -12.45 -17.87
C LEU A 67 -16.47 -11.05 -17.25
N LEU A 68 -17.58 -10.55 -16.73
CA LEU A 68 -17.67 -9.20 -16.19
C LEU A 68 -16.61 -8.87 -15.11
N PRO A 69 -16.29 -9.75 -14.14
CA PRO A 69 -15.28 -9.44 -13.13
C PRO A 69 -13.90 -9.11 -13.73
N PHE A 70 -13.47 -9.86 -14.75
CA PHE A 70 -12.19 -9.61 -15.41
C PHE A 70 -12.20 -8.31 -16.21
N LYS A 71 -13.32 -7.99 -16.88
CA LYS A 71 -13.51 -6.70 -17.55
C LYS A 71 -13.40 -5.53 -16.57
N LEU A 72 -14.05 -5.64 -15.41
CA LEU A 72 -14.02 -4.60 -14.38
C LEU A 72 -12.61 -4.39 -13.83
N VAL A 73 -11.89 -5.46 -13.50
CA VAL A 73 -10.51 -5.35 -12.98
C VAL A 73 -9.56 -4.74 -14.02
N LYS A 74 -9.67 -5.14 -15.30
CA LYS A 74 -8.89 -4.54 -16.39
C LYS A 74 -9.19 -3.06 -16.60
N ASN A 75 -10.48 -2.68 -16.56
CA ASN A 75 -10.88 -1.28 -16.69
C ASN A 75 -10.41 -0.44 -15.51
N PHE A 76 -10.49 -0.99 -14.29
CA PHE A 76 -9.97 -0.33 -13.09
C PHE A 76 -8.46 -0.10 -13.20
N TYR A 77 -7.69 -1.12 -13.61
CA TYR A 77 -6.26 -0.97 -13.87
C TYR A 77 -5.97 0.12 -14.91
N LYS A 78 -6.67 0.13 -16.05
CA LYS A 78 -6.50 1.15 -17.09
C LYS A 78 -6.82 2.56 -16.61
N SER A 79 -7.82 2.72 -15.74
CA SER A 79 -8.13 4.01 -15.11
C SER A 79 -6.96 4.50 -14.26
N CYS A 80 -6.36 3.62 -13.46
CA CYS A 80 -5.19 3.93 -12.64
C CYS A 80 -3.95 4.30 -13.48
N MET A 81 -3.74 3.62 -14.61
CA MET A 81 -2.57 3.86 -15.47
C MET A 81 -2.69 5.06 -16.40
N ASN A 82 -3.88 5.68 -16.53
CA ASN A 82 -4.10 6.82 -17.42
C ASN A 82 -3.66 8.14 -16.79
N THR A 83 -2.34 8.35 -16.74
CA THR A 83 -1.75 9.57 -16.17
C THR A 83 -2.22 10.84 -16.86
N THR A 84 -2.45 10.82 -18.18
CA THR A 84 -2.99 11.98 -18.91
C THR A 84 -4.34 12.44 -18.36
N ALA A 85 -5.25 11.50 -18.07
CA ALA A 85 -6.54 11.84 -17.47
C ALA A 85 -6.40 12.33 -16.03
N ILE A 86 -5.50 11.72 -15.25
CA ILE A 86 -5.20 12.12 -13.87
C ILE A 86 -4.66 13.57 -13.83
N GLU A 87 -3.69 13.90 -14.68
CA GLU A 87 -3.11 15.23 -14.75
C GLU A 87 -4.11 16.28 -15.26
N ALA A 88 -5.03 15.90 -16.17
CA ALA A 88 -6.09 16.79 -16.64
C ALA A 88 -7.15 17.09 -15.55
N ASP A 89 -7.39 16.14 -14.63
CA ASP A 89 -8.22 16.39 -13.44
C ASP A 89 -7.50 17.34 -12.46
N GLY A 90 -6.19 17.14 -12.28
CA GLY A 90 -5.37 17.91 -11.37
C GLY A 90 -5.90 17.83 -9.94
N LEU A 91 -6.25 18.98 -9.36
CA LEU A 91 -6.77 19.05 -7.98
C LEU A 91 -8.31 19.10 -7.90
N LYS A 92 -9.03 18.94 -9.01
CA LYS A 92 -10.49 19.13 -9.04
C LYS A 92 -11.21 18.13 -8.14
N THR A 93 -10.97 16.84 -8.33
CA THR A 93 -11.64 15.78 -7.55
C THR A 93 -11.33 15.91 -6.07
N ILE A 94 -10.07 16.12 -5.70
CA ILE A 94 -9.69 16.24 -4.29
C ILE A 94 -10.29 17.50 -3.64
N LYS A 95 -10.38 18.63 -4.36
CA LYS A 95 -11.06 19.83 -3.84
C LYS A 95 -12.54 19.59 -3.57
N ILE A 96 -13.24 18.89 -4.47
CA ILE A 96 -14.64 18.51 -4.26
C ILE A 96 -14.79 17.65 -3.00
N ILE A 97 -13.91 16.67 -2.83
CA ILE A 97 -13.90 15.83 -1.63
C ILE A 97 -13.67 16.68 -0.38
N LEU A 98 -12.68 17.57 -0.37
CA LEU A 98 -12.40 18.42 0.79
C LEU A 98 -13.56 19.37 1.12
N SER A 99 -14.21 19.95 0.10
CA SER A 99 -15.41 20.76 0.31
C SER A 99 -16.55 19.95 0.93
N SER A 100 -16.69 18.66 0.61
CA SER A 100 -17.68 17.77 1.25
C SER A 100 -17.38 17.48 2.74
N LEU A 101 -16.17 17.79 3.20
CA LEU A 101 -15.73 17.65 4.60
C LEU A 101 -15.79 18.97 5.37
N ASN A 102 -16.43 20.01 4.82
CA ASN A 102 -16.40 21.38 5.34
C ASN A 102 -14.99 21.98 5.35
N GLY A 103 -14.22 21.68 4.31
CA GLY A 103 -12.94 22.32 4.03
C GLY A 103 -11.76 21.71 4.78
N TRP A 104 -10.58 22.25 4.50
CA TRP A 104 -9.33 21.92 5.21
C TRP A 104 -8.67 23.20 5.69
N PRO A 105 -8.43 23.38 7.01
CA PRO A 105 -7.82 24.59 7.56
C PRO A 105 -6.53 25.04 6.86
N VAL A 106 -5.68 24.11 6.42
CA VAL A 106 -4.39 24.42 5.76
C VAL A 106 -4.59 25.07 4.39
N ILE A 107 -5.70 24.76 3.70
CA ILE A 107 -5.98 25.26 2.35
C ILE A 107 -6.80 26.55 2.42
N GLU A 108 -7.75 26.61 3.35
CA GLU A 108 -8.71 27.71 3.46
C GLU A 108 -8.23 28.83 4.39
N GLY A 109 -7.26 28.55 5.27
CA GLY A 109 -6.69 29.55 6.18
C GLY A 109 -7.76 30.18 7.07
N ASP A 110 -7.77 31.51 7.13
CA ASP A 110 -8.69 32.28 7.98
C ASP A 110 -10.16 32.15 7.56
N GLU A 111 -10.44 31.73 6.32
CA GLU A 111 -11.80 31.49 5.82
C GLU A 111 -12.39 30.16 6.34
N TRP A 112 -11.56 29.30 6.92
CA TRP A 112 -12.01 28.02 7.46
C TRP A 112 -12.78 28.20 8.78
N TYR A 113 -14.05 27.81 8.79
CA TYR A 113 -14.91 27.98 9.96
C TYR A 113 -15.02 26.69 10.79
N TYR A 114 -14.25 26.62 11.88
CA TYR A 114 -14.16 25.45 12.76
C TYR A 114 -15.52 24.92 13.26
N ALA A 115 -16.49 25.80 13.52
CA ALA A 115 -17.78 25.37 14.06
C ALA A 115 -18.67 24.66 13.03
N LYS A 116 -18.35 24.73 11.73
CA LYS A 116 -18.97 23.88 10.70
C LYS A 116 -18.36 22.48 10.63
N PHE A 117 -17.18 22.26 11.20
CA PHE A 117 -16.48 20.98 11.09
C PHE A 117 -16.94 20.00 12.18
N ASP A 118 -17.52 18.87 11.76
CA ASP A 118 -17.77 17.71 12.62
C ASP A 118 -16.89 16.55 12.18
N TRP A 119 -15.92 16.18 13.01
CA TRP A 119 -14.97 15.10 12.73
C TRP A 119 -15.65 13.74 12.52
N LYS A 120 -16.79 13.46 13.19
CA LYS A 120 -17.53 12.21 13.01
C LYS A 120 -18.15 12.18 11.63
N GLN A 121 -18.79 13.29 11.24
CA GLN A 121 -19.39 13.42 9.91
C GLN A 121 -18.32 13.32 8.83
N ALA A 122 -17.15 13.96 9.02
CA ALA A 122 -16.02 13.83 8.11
C ALA A 122 -15.54 12.37 8.00
N MET A 123 -15.41 11.66 9.11
CA MET A 123 -15.06 10.23 9.11
C MET A 123 -16.11 9.36 8.40
N TYR A 124 -17.39 9.61 8.61
CA TYR A 124 -18.47 8.90 7.92
C TYR A 124 -18.47 9.18 6.43
N THR A 125 -18.34 10.44 6.03
CA THR A 125 -18.23 10.85 4.63
C THR A 125 -17.05 10.14 3.97
N LEU A 126 -15.84 10.25 4.55
CA LEU A 126 -14.63 9.59 4.05
C LEU A 126 -14.81 8.07 3.88
N ARG A 127 -15.38 7.40 4.89
CA ARG A 127 -15.66 5.95 4.82
C ARG A 127 -16.63 5.61 3.69
N ASN A 128 -17.69 6.40 3.51
CA ASN A 128 -18.70 6.16 2.48
C ASN A 128 -18.16 6.35 1.06
N ILE A 129 -17.22 7.28 0.87
CA ILE A 129 -16.58 7.51 -0.44
C ILE A 129 -15.34 6.62 -0.68
N GLY A 130 -15.06 5.68 0.23
CA GLY A 130 -14.01 4.66 0.05
C GLY A 130 -12.63 5.03 0.62
N PHE A 131 -12.49 6.16 1.32
CA PHE A 131 -11.28 6.48 2.06
C PHE A 131 -11.24 5.73 3.40
N SER A 132 -10.03 5.36 3.84
CA SER A 132 -9.85 4.78 5.17
C SER A 132 -10.16 5.82 6.24
N ALA A 133 -11.23 5.65 7.01
CA ALA A 133 -11.58 6.56 8.10
C ALA A 133 -10.85 6.25 9.43
N ASN A 134 -9.76 5.49 9.40
CA ASN A 134 -9.04 5.02 10.59
C ASN A 134 -8.04 6.07 11.13
N TYR A 135 -8.40 7.36 11.11
CA TYR A 135 -7.49 8.45 11.46
C TYR A 135 -7.41 8.69 12.98
N LEU A 136 -8.56 8.74 13.64
CA LEU A 136 -8.66 8.99 15.10
C LEU A 136 -8.87 7.70 15.88
N ILE A 137 -9.75 6.84 15.37
CA ILE A 137 -10.11 5.55 15.96
C ILE A 137 -10.19 4.57 14.81
N LYS A 138 -9.52 3.42 14.94
CA LYS A 138 -9.64 2.33 13.96
C LYS A 138 -10.78 1.42 14.39
N LEU A 139 -11.76 1.27 13.50
CA LEU A 139 -12.98 0.50 13.72
C LEU A 139 -13.11 -0.59 12.65
N ASP A 140 -12.92 -1.84 13.08
CA ASP A 140 -13.03 -3.02 12.22
C ASP A 140 -14.10 -3.97 12.74
N VAL A 141 -14.68 -4.76 11.84
CA VAL A 141 -15.52 -5.91 12.21
C VAL A 141 -14.64 -7.14 12.17
N ILE A 142 -14.35 -7.69 13.34
CA ILE A 142 -13.48 -8.87 13.49
C ILE A 142 -14.28 -10.09 13.93
N ILE A 143 -13.65 -11.25 13.85
CA ILE A 143 -14.18 -12.49 14.42
C ILE A 143 -14.03 -12.42 15.94
N ASP A 144 -15.06 -12.82 16.68
CA ASP A 144 -14.95 -12.94 18.13
C ASP A 144 -13.98 -14.07 18.48
N LEU A 145 -12.98 -13.76 19.30
CA LEU A 145 -11.92 -14.70 19.72
C LEU A 145 -12.46 -15.83 20.61
N GLN A 146 -13.59 -15.61 21.29
CA GLN A 146 -14.24 -16.61 22.13
C GLN A 146 -15.32 -17.40 21.37
N ASN A 147 -15.85 -16.85 20.28
CA ASN A 147 -16.85 -17.52 19.44
C ASN A 147 -16.68 -17.16 17.96
N SER A 148 -16.02 -18.04 17.20
CA SER A 148 -15.68 -17.79 15.79
C SER A 148 -16.90 -17.63 14.85
N SER A 149 -18.09 -18.04 15.29
CA SER A 149 -19.34 -17.87 14.54
C SER A 149 -19.90 -16.45 14.64
N LEU A 150 -19.40 -15.64 15.58
CA LEU A 150 -19.83 -14.26 15.78
C LEU A 150 -18.85 -13.25 15.15
N ARG A 151 -19.35 -12.03 14.98
CA ARG A 151 -18.57 -10.87 14.56
C ARG A 151 -18.76 -9.76 15.58
N VAL A 152 -17.67 -9.10 15.96
CA VAL A 152 -17.66 -8.03 16.95
C VAL A 152 -16.96 -6.80 16.40
N ILE A 153 -17.32 -5.63 16.90
CA ILE A 153 -16.63 -4.39 16.57
C ILE A 153 -15.36 -4.32 17.41
N SER A 154 -14.21 -4.23 16.74
CA SER A 154 -12.94 -3.94 17.36
C SER A 154 -12.68 -2.45 17.34
N VAL A 155 -12.30 -1.91 18.50
CA VAL A 155 -11.91 -0.51 18.67
C VAL A 155 -10.45 -0.50 19.08
N ILE A 156 -9.56 -0.03 18.19
CA ILE A 156 -8.12 0.03 18.47
C ILE A 156 -7.53 1.38 18.11
N LYS A 157 -6.35 1.65 18.69
CA LYS A 157 -5.56 2.84 18.36
C LYS A 157 -5.28 2.87 16.84
N PRO A 158 -5.42 4.02 16.17
CA PRO A 158 -5.06 4.15 14.77
C PRO A 158 -3.55 3.94 14.59
N ILE A 159 -3.15 3.47 13.41
CA ILE A 159 -1.74 3.40 13.04
C ILE A 159 -1.25 4.84 12.87
N SER A 160 -0.48 5.35 13.82
CA SER A 160 0.15 6.67 13.68
C SER A 160 1.26 6.57 12.64
N ARG A 161 1.06 7.16 11.46
CA ARG A 161 2.13 7.32 10.45
C ARG A 161 3.11 8.46 10.81
N PHE A 162 2.82 9.20 11.89
CA PHE A 162 3.65 10.26 12.44
C PHE A 162 4.41 9.76 13.68
N GLU A 163 5.37 8.86 13.48
CA GLU A 163 6.53 8.84 14.38
C GLU A 163 7.46 9.95 13.92
N PHE A 164 7.44 11.10 14.59
CA PHE A 164 8.48 12.10 14.45
C PHE A 164 9.79 11.46 14.95
N ARG A 165 10.54 10.81 14.05
CA ARG A 165 11.95 10.57 14.31
C ARG A 165 12.62 11.94 14.36
N SER A 166 13.02 12.37 15.55
CA SER A 166 13.93 13.50 15.69
C SER A 166 15.20 13.14 14.91
N ALA A 167 15.32 13.66 13.69
CA ALA A 167 16.59 13.72 13.00
C ALA A 167 17.45 14.68 13.83
N ASN A 168 18.28 14.12 14.70
CA ASN A 168 19.42 14.84 15.23
C ASN A 168 20.33 15.12 14.03
N PHE A 169 20.17 16.30 13.44
CA PHE A 169 21.20 16.88 12.60
C PHE A 169 22.31 17.36 13.54
N SER A 170 23.34 16.53 13.67
CA SER A 170 24.67 16.92 14.15
C SER A 170 25.50 17.44 12.99
#